data_AF-A0A9P5R9H0-F1
#
_entry.id   AF-A0A9P5R9H0-F1
#
_cell.length_a   1.000
_cell.length_b   1.000
_cell.length_c   1.000
_cell.angle_alpha   90.00
_cell.angle_beta   90.00
_cell.angle_gamma   90.00
#
_symmetry.space_group_name_H-M   'P 1'
#
loop_
_entity.id
_entity.type
_entity.pdbx_description
1 polymer ?
#
loop_
_entity_poly.entity_id
_entity_poly.type
_entity_poly.pdbx_seq_one_letter_code
_entity_poly.pdbx_strand_id
1 'polypeptide(L)'
;MLEAAKARMEQEDLDQGITPSSGTGAAVILGGFLSPSHDLYVGEKLKGEDMVLNSRERLELCRLQTADSDWIDVDAWEANQDRFYDYHKVTTRLQQFLQDRCQTALQSRMNALLSQQRQQQQWPVGGGEPMEEPKSYASSMVPQRSGSLINSNLTQSGGRNPNNIRVVYLCGADFVLRTGARKLVNGIVVVDRPLGAPSSSSNRRSILLTNTGSISVPVSNQSEDSTSSTPTSPTAGLTAKQRVFRKLEQSYGSEWCESSRNNIWWLPARSRTESEDISSTRIRGLLSKRSSCQGLLHPAVAQRLLEKKARQDAGL
;
A
#
# COMPACT_ATOMS: atom_id res chain seq x y z
N MET A 1 -6.77 9.72 8.34
CA MET A 1 -5.43 9.25 7.94
C MET A 1 -4.49 10.41 7.56
N LEU A 2 -4.68 11.13 6.45
CA LEU A 2 -3.72 12.18 6.01
C LEU A 2 -3.48 13.28 7.07
N GLU A 3 -4.51 13.76 7.75
CA GLU A 3 -4.36 14.74 8.85
C GLU A 3 -3.63 14.15 10.07
N ALA A 4 -3.85 12.87 10.38
CA ALA A 4 -3.14 12.18 11.47
C ALA A 4 -1.67 11.93 11.11
N ALA A 5 -1.39 11.59 9.85
CA ALA A 5 -0.05 11.45 9.31
C ALA A 5 0.72 12.78 9.36
N LYS A 6 0.04 13.87 9.01
CA LYS A 6 0.57 15.23 9.12
C LYS A 6 0.88 15.60 10.57
N ALA A 7 -0.04 15.34 11.51
CA ALA A 7 0.20 15.60 12.93
C ALA A 7 1.44 14.83 13.45
N ARG A 8 1.64 13.59 13.00
CA ARG A 8 2.84 12.80 13.34
C ARG A 8 4.12 13.38 12.75
N MET A 9 4.10 13.84 11.49
CA MET A 9 5.25 14.52 10.89
C MET A 9 5.62 15.78 11.66
N GLU A 10 4.63 16.60 12.00
CA GLU A 10 4.84 17.83 12.78
C GLU A 10 5.40 17.51 14.18
N GLN A 11 4.93 16.42 14.82
CA GLN A 11 5.42 15.98 16.13
C GLN A 11 6.86 15.42 16.07
N GLU A 12 7.19 14.60 15.08
CA GLU A 12 8.54 14.02 14.92
C GLU A 12 9.60 15.09 14.60
N ASP A 13 9.25 16.10 13.80
CA ASP A 13 10.13 17.24 13.51
C ASP A 13 10.39 18.10 14.77
N LEU A 14 9.42 18.18 15.68
CA LEU A 14 9.53 18.88 16.97
C LEU A 14 10.36 18.09 17.99
N ASP A 15 10.15 16.78 18.09
CA ASP A 15 10.76 15.94 19.12
C ASP A 15 12.24 15.60 18.83
N GLN A 16 12.64 15.54 17.56
CA GLN A 16 13.97 15.01 17.21
C GLN A 16 15.08 16.07 17.06
N GLY A 17 14.79 17.37 17.13
CA GLY A 17 15.82 18.42 17.07
C GLY A 17 16.82 18.25 15.91
N ILE A 18 16.38 17.67 14.79
CA ILE A 18 17.26 17.14 13.74
C ILE A 18 17.82 18.29 12.92
N THR A 19 19.08 18.65 13.15
CA THR A 19 19.90 19.25 12.09
C THR A 19 20.04 18.23 10.96
N PRO A 20 19.78 18.58 9.69
CA PRO A 20 19.73 17.63 8.58
C PRO A 20 21.09 16.97 8.36
N SER A 21 21.32 15.83 8.99
CA SER A 21 22.49 14.99 8.74
C SER A 21 22.35 14.35 7.37
N SER A 22 23.36 14.55 6.53
CA SER A 22 23.48 14.19 5.12
C SER A 22 23.63 12.69 4.82
N GLY A 23 22.89 11.81 5.52
CA GLY A 23 23.03 10.36 5.39
C GLY A 23 21.68 9.66 5.34
N THR A 24 21.33 9.12 4.18
CA THR A 24 20.15 8.29 3.85
C THR A 24 18.79 8.98 4.01
N GLY A 25 18.10 9.17 2.87
CA GLY A 25 16.75 9.73 2.84
C GLY A 25 15.75 8.81 3.56
N ALA A 26 15.47 9.10 4.83
CA ALA A 26 14.43 8.43 5.59
C ALA A 26 13.07 8.70 4.95
N ALA A 27 12.36 7.64 4.56
CA ALA A 27 10.98 7.72 4.13
C ALA A 27 10.07 7.77 5.35
N VAL A 28 9.09 8.67 5.34
CA VAL A 28 8.04 8.73 6.38
C VAL A 28 6.83 7.95 5.87
N ILE A 29 6.31 7.03 6.70
CA ILE A 29 5.11 6.27 6.38
C ILE A 29 3.89 7.09 6.78
N LEU A 30 3.14 7.55 5.78
CA LEU A 30 1.93 8.35 6.01
C LEU A 30 0.70 7.48 6.32
N GLY A 31 0.69 6.24 5.83
CA GLY A 31 -0.47 5.37 5.97
C GLY A 31 -0.32 4.06 5.20
N GLY A 32 -1.33 3.20 5.34
CA GLY A 32 -1.46 1.93 4.64
C GLY A 32 -2.88 1.73 4.11
N PHE A 33 -3.01 1.00 3.01
CA PHE A 33 -4.30 0.62 2.45
C PHE A 33 -4.39 -0.89 2.28
N LEU A 34 -5.46 -1.50 2.79
CA LEU A 34 -5.88 -2.83 2.39
C LEU A 34 -6.81 -2.71 1.17
N SER A 35 -6.43 -3.34 0.06
CA SER A 35 -7.24 -3.40 -1.16
C SER A 35 -7.62 -4.87 -1.42
N PRO A 36 -8.82 -5.33 -0.98
CA PRO A 36 -9.26 -6.68 -1.26
C PRO A 36 -9.48 -6.88 -2.75
N SER A 37 -9.00 -8.01 -3.30
CA SER A 37 -9.12 -8.25 -4.75
C SER A 37 -10.54 -8.46 -5.24
N HIS A 38 -10.73 -8.37 -6.56
CA HIS A 38 -12.02 -8.64 -7.20
C HIS A 38 -12.49 -10.12 -7.05
N ASP A 39 -13.80 -10.36 -7.11
CA ASP A 39 -14.40 -11.69 -6.90
C ASP A 39 -14.03 -12.72 -7.98
N LEU A 40 -13.83 -12.29 -9.23
CA LEU A 40 -13.36 -13.21 -10.29
C LEU A 40 -12.01 -13.85 -9.92
N TYR A 41 -11.06 -13.06 -9.43
CA TYR A 41 -9.76 -13.57 -9.04
C TYR A 41 -9.85 -14.51 -7.83
N VAL A 42 -10.65 -14.15 -6.83
CA VAL A 42 -10.79 -14.97 -5.61
C VAL A 42 -11.56 -16.25 -5.88
N GLY A 43 -12.64 -16.18 -6.66
CA GLY A 43 -13.44 -17.34 -7.06
C GLY A 43 -12.65 -18.36 -7.85
N GLU A 44 -11.81 -17.91 -8.79
CA GLU A 44 -10.90 -18.80 -9.53
C GLU A 44 -9.84 -19.42 -8.61
N LYS A 45 -9.21 -18.59 -7.77
CA LYS A 45 -8.14 -19.03 -6.86
C LYS A 45 -8.62 -20.01 -5.78
N LEU A 46 -9.85 -19.85 -5.32
CA LEU A 46 -10.45 -20.65 -4.26
C LEU A 46 -11.54 -21.58 -4.79
N LYS A 47 -11.51 -21.91 -6.08
CA LYS A 47 -12.50 -22.80 -6.69
C LYS A 47 -12.49 -24.16 -5.97
N GLY A 48 -13.66 -24.56 -5.47
CA GLY A 48 -13.85 -25.81 -4.73
C GLY A 48 -13.46 -25.77 -3.25
N GLU A 49 -13.02 -24.61 -2.74
CA GLU A 49 -12.77 -24.43 -1.31
C GLU A 49 -14.09 -24.11 -0.57
N ASP A 50 -14.19 -24.56 0.68
CA ASP A 50 -15.23 -24.14 1.60
C ASP A 50 -15.00 -22.67 2.04
N MET A 51 -16.06 -21.95 2.42
CA MET A 51 -15.98 -20.58 2.95
C MET A 51 -15.32 -19.56 1.99
N VAL A 52 -15.73 -19.55 0.71
CA VAL A 52 -15.34 -18.47 -0.22
C VAL A 52 -16.12 -17.20 0.11
N LEU A 53 -15.38 -16.11 0.37
CA LEU A 53 -15.95 -14.81 0.70
C LEU A 53 -16.06 -13.93 -0.56
N ASN A 54 -17.24 -13.35 -0.77
CA ASN A 54 -17.41 -12.34 -1.81
C ASN A 54 -16.75 -10.99 -1.40
N SER A 55 -16.71 -10.06 -2.34
CA SER A 55 -16.07 -8.74 -2.22
C SER A 55 -16.63 -7.96 -1.03
N ARG A 56 -17.96 -7.92 -0.89
CA ARG A 56 -18.65 -7.24 0.21
C ARG A 56 -18.23 -7.79 1.57
N GLU A 57 -18.18 -9.11 1.72
CA GLU A 57 -17.79 -9.76 2.97
C GLU A 57 -16.31 -9.51 3.28
N ARG A 58 -15.42 -9.58 2.27
CA ARG A 58 -13.99 -9.29 2.47
C ARG A 58 -13.76 -7.82 2.86
N LEU A 59 -14.50 -6.89 2.26
CA LEU A 59 -14.46 -5.48 2.65
C LEU A 59 -14.93 -5.27 4.09
N GLU A 60 -16.02 -5.95 4.50
CA GLU A 60 -16.49 -5.92 5.88
C GLU A 60 -15.41 -6.43 6.85
N LEU A 61 -14.80 -7.58 6.57
CA LEU A 61 -13.73 -8.13 7.42
C LEU A 61 -12.50 -7.21 7.46
N CYS A 62 -12.10 -6.61 6.34
CA CYS A 62 -10.99 -5.66 6.34
C CYS A 62 -11.30 -4.44 7.20
N ARG A 63 -12.52 -3.89 7.14
CA ARG A 63 -12.92 -2.75 7.99
C ARG A 63 -12.93 -3.12 9.47
N LEU A 64 -13.44 -4.31 9.81
CA LEU A 64 -13.39 -4.81 11.19
C LEU A 64 -11.95 -5.01 11.67
N GLN A 65 -11.04 -5.44 10.79
CA GLN A 65 -9.63 -5.65 11.11
C GLN A 65 -8.87 -4.34 11.32
N THR A 66 -9.27 -3.27 10.64
CA THR A 66 -8.61 -1.96 10.70
C THR A 66 -9.37 -0.95 11.56
N ALA A 67 -10.44 -1.36 12.25
CA ALA A 67 -11.30 -0.46 13.03
C ALA A 67 -10.51 0.32 14.09
N ASP A 68 -9.54 -0.34 14.73
CA ASP A 68 -8.70 0.25 15.78
C ASP A 68 -7.37 0.80 15.22
N SER A 69 -7.21 0.86 13.89
CA SER A 69 -6.01 1.41 13.25
C SER A 69 -6.22 2.88 12.87
N ASP A 70 -5.28 3.73 13.26
CA ASP A 70 -5.29 5.16 12.93
C ASP A 70 -4.53 5.49 11.63
N TRP A 71 -3.81 4.51 11.06
CA TRP A 71 -2.96 4.70 9.89
C TRP A 71 -3.23 3.73 8.74
N ILE A 72 -3.99 2.66 8.97
CA ILE A 72 -4.39 1.70 7.92
C ILE A 72 -5.88 1.87 7.63
N ASP A 73 -6.24 1.98 6.35
CA ASP A 73 -7.62 2.06 5.88
C ASP A 73 -7.87 1.02 4.77
N VAL A 74 -9.11 0.93 4.29
CA VAL A 74 -9.55 -0.03 3.27
C VAL A 74 -9.92 0.70 1.97
N ASP A 75 -9.19 0.42 0.89
CA ASP A 75 -9.57 0.89 -0.45
C ASP A 75 -10.51 -0.13 -1.10
N ALA A 76 -11.79 0.22 -1.20
CA ALA A 76 -12.81 -0.64 -1.79
C ALA A 76 -12.79 -0.69 -3.33
N TRP A 77 -11.94 0.11 -3.98
CA TRP A 77 -11.98 0.29 -5.42
C TRP A 77 -11.79 -1.02 -6.18
N GLU A 78 -10.73 -1.79 -5.90
CA GLU A 78 -10.42 -3.05 -6.62
C GLU A 78 -11.56 -4.06 -6.50
N ALA A 79 -12.13 -4.19 -5.31
CA ALA A 79 -13.22 -5.11 -5.00
C ALA A 79 -14.53 -4.75 -5.73
N ASN A 80 -14.76 -3.47 -6.00
CA ASN A 80 -16.00 -2.94 -6.60
C ASN A 80 -15.93 -2.77 -8.12
N GLN A 81 -14.84 -3.17 -8.77
CA GLN A 81 -14.76 -3.11 -10.23
C GLN A 81 -15.63 -4.18 -10.90
N ASP A 82 -15.83 -4.07 -12.21
CA ASP A 82 -16.53 -5.05 -13.05
C ASP A 82 -15.62 -6.22 -13.47
N ARG A 83 -14.31 -6.05 -13.33
CA ARG A 83 -13.29 -7.04 -13.70
C ARG A 83 -12.12 -7.01 -12.73
N PHE A 84 -11.27 -8.05 -12.82
CA PHE A 84 -10.04 -8.10 -12.07
C PHE A 84 -9.00 -7.09 -12.57
N TYR A 85 -8.37 -6.36 -11.64
CA TYR A 85 -7.23 -5.49 -11.89
C TYR A 85 -6.00 -6.01 -11.16
N ASP A 86 -4.90 -6.11 -11.88
CA ASP A 86 -3.62 -6.56 -11.33
C ASP A 86 -2.98 -5.47 -10.45
N TYR A 87 -2.14 -5.88 -9.48
CA TYR A 87 -1.65 -5.03 -8.39
C TYR A 87 -1.01 -3.72 -8.87
N HIS A 88 -0.27 -3.74 -9.97
CA HIS A 88 0.40 -2.55 -10.52
C HIS A 88 -0.61 -1.48 -10.98
N LYS A 89 -1.78 -1.89 -11.47
CA LYS A 89 -2.85 -0.96 -11.85
C LYS A 89 -3.52 -0.37 -10.61
N VAL A 90 -3.76 -1.21 -9.59
CA VAL A 90 -4.30 -0.77 -8.30
C VAL A 90 -3.38 0.27 -7.65
N THR A 91 -2.07 0.00 -7.57
CA THR A 91 -1.10 0.94 -6.98
C THR A 91 -0.95 2.21 -7.79
N THR A 92 -1.00 2.14 -9.13
CA THR A 92 -0.93 3.32 -10.01
C THR A 92 -2.18 4.20 -9.82
N ARG A 93 -3.37 3.59 -9.75
CA ARG A 93 -4.61 4.30 -9.48
C ARG A 93 -4.60 4.96 -8.11
N LEU A 94 -4.14 4.25 -7.08
CA LEU A 94 -4.06 4.78 -5.71
C LEU A 94 -3.04 5.93 -5.62
N GLN A 95 -1.91 5.83 -6.32
CA GLN A 95 -0.93 6.91 -6.46
C GLN A 95 -1.57 8.17 -7.03
N GLN A 96 -2.27 8.04 -8.16
CA GLN A 96 -2.96 9.18 -8.80
C GLN A 96 -4.01 9.77 -7.86
N PHE A 97 -4.84 8.92 -7.26
CA PHE A 97 -5.87 9.35 -6.33
C PHE A 97 -5.31 10.18 -5.16
N LEU A 98 -4.21 9.73 -4.54
CA LEU A 98 -3.59 10.47 -3.44
C LEU A 98 -2.95 11.78 -3.90
N GLN A 99 -2.33 11.81 -5.07
CA GLN A 99 -1.78 13.04 -5.65
C GLN A 99 -2.88 14.08 -5.91
N ASP A 100 -3.99 13.67 -6.53
CA ASP A 100 -5.12 14.55 -6.83
C ASP A 100 -5.74 15.13 -5.54
N ARG A 101 -5.88 14.28 -4.50
CA ARG A 101 -6.40 14.71 -3.20
C ARG A 101 -5.48 15.70 -2.50
N CYS A 102 -4.18 15.45 -2.53
CA CYS A 102 -3.20 16.36 -1.93
C CYS A 102 -3.16 17.70 -2.67
N GLN A 103 -3.15 17.67 -4.00
CA GLN A 103 -3.20 18.90 -4.81
C GLN A 103 -4.47 19.71 -4.52
N THR A 104 -5.63 19.05 -4.43
CA THR A 104 -6.90 19.70 -4.10
C THR A 104 -6.90 20.33 -2.71
N ALA A 105 -6.37 19.62 -1.72
CA ALA A 105 -6.25 20.12 -0.34
C ALA A 105 -5.30 21.34 -0.25
N LEU A 106 -4.15 21.28 -0.92
CA LEU A 106 -3.20 22.39 -0.97
C LEU A 106 -3.81 23.63 -1.65
N GLN A 107 -4.49 23.45 -2.77
CA GLN A 107 -5.16 24.54 -3.47
C GLN A 107 -6.25 25.19 -2.60
N SER A 108 -7.04 24.37 -1.90
CA SER A 108 -8.09 24.84 -1.00
C SER A 108 -7.52 25.67 0.17
N ARG A 109 -6.41 25.19 0.77
CA ARG A 109 -5.72 25.91 1.84
C ARG A 109 -5.11 27.23 1.35
N MET A 110 -4.48 27.24 0.19
CA MET A 110 -3.91 28.45 -0.41
C MET A 110 -5.01 29.49 -0.68
N ASN A 111 -6.14 29.08 -1.25
CA ASN A 111 -7.28 29.96 -1.49
C ASN A 111 -7.85 30.54 -0.19
N ALA A 112 -7.94 29.73 0.87
CA ALA A 112 -8.38 30.19 2.20
C ALA A 112 -7.45 31.26 2.78
N LEU A 113 -6.13 31.03 2.73
CA LEU A 113 -5.13 32.01 3.21
C LEU A 113 -5.18 33.33 2.43
N LEU A 114 -5.30 33.28 1.10
CA LEU A 114 -5.44 34.48 0.27
C LEU A 114 -6.74 35.24 0.56
N SER A 115 -7.83 34.54 0.88
CA SER A 115 -9.10 35.18 1.28
C SER A 115 -8.96 35.91 2.63
N GLN A 116 -8.28 35.30 3.59
CA GLN A 116 -8.02 35.89 4.91
C GLN A 116 -7.15 37.14 4.81
N GLN A 117 -6.10 37.11 3.97
CA GLN A 117 -5.23 38.26 3.73
C GLN A 117 -5.97 39.44 3.11
N ARG A 118 -6.88 39.19 2.15
CA ARG A 118 -7.70 40.25 1.54
C ARG A 118 -8.66 40.91 2.53
N GLN A 119 -9.26 40.12 3.42
CA GLN A 119 -10.14 40.65 4.46
C GLN A 119 -9.36 41.54 5.45
N GLN A 120 -8.12 41.18 5.79
CA GLN A 120 -7.28 42.00 6.66
C GLN A 120 -6.80 43.31 5.98
N GLN A 121 -6.68 43.34 4.66
CA GLN A 121 -6.34 44.55 3.92
C GLN A 121 -7.53 45.48 3.68
N GLN A 122 -8.75 44.98 3.79
CA GLN A 122 -9.95 45.82 3.91
C GLN A 122 -10.13 46.24 5.38
N TRP A 123 -9.20 47.05 5.89
CA TRP A 123 -9.46 47.78 7.14
C TRP A 123 -10.64 48.72 6.88
N PRO A 124 -11.61 48.84 7.80
CA PRO A 124 -12.61 49.88 7.68
C PRO A 124 -11.85 51.20 7.73
N VAL A 125 -11.92 51.97 6.63
CA VAL A 125 -11.66 53.41 6.65
C VAL A 125 -12.78 54.00 7.50
N GLY A 126 -12.66 53.83 8.81
CA GLY A 126 -13.58 54.33 9.80
C GLY A 126 -13.34 55.81 9.99
N GLY A 127 -14.24 56.62 9.45
CA GLY A 127 -14.65 57.88 10.05
C GLY A 127 -13.69 59.06 9.88
N GLY A 128 -13.27 59.35 8.65
CA GLY A 128 -13.01 60.74 8.30
C GLY A 128 -14.36 61.44 8.16
N GLU A 129 -14.62 62.45 8.98
CA GLU A 129 -15.69 63.43 8.75
C GLU A 129 -15.73 63.90 7.29
N PRO A 130 -16.88 64.34 6.78
CA PRO A 130 -16.99 64.87 5.41
C PRO A 130 -16.13 66.13 5.28
N MET A 131 -14.86 65.95 4.90
CA MET A 131 -13.95 67.05 4.57
C MET A 131 -14.16 67.43 3.11
N GLU A 132 -14.35 68.73 2.91
CA GLU A 132 -14.79 69.36 1.68
C GLU A 132 -13.99 68.98 0.41
N GLU A 133 -14.75 68.97 -0.67
CA GLU A 133 -14.40 68.76 -2.07
C GLU A 133 -13.11 69.49 -2.51
N PRO A 134 -12.02 68.79 -2.87
CA PRO A 134 -10.86 69.43 -3.44
C PRO A 134 -11.05 69.61 -4.96
N LYS A 135 -10.91 70.86 -5.38
CA LYS A 135 -10.94 71.30 -6.76
C LYS A 135 -9.90 70.55 -7.61
N SER A 136 -10.41 70.00 -8.71
CA SER A 136 -9.72 69.62 -9.96
C SER A 136 -8.35 70.27 -10.15
N TYR A 137 -7.30 69.43 -10.15
CA TYR A 137 -6.08 69.70 -10.91
C TYR A 137 -5.75 68.50 -11.79
N ALA A 138 -5.68 68.78 -13.07
CA ALA A 138 -5.33 67.86 -14.13
C ALA A 138 -3.84 67.46 -14.09
N SER A 139 -3.57 66.34 -14.77
CA SER A 139 -2.27 65.86 -15.26
C SER A 139 -1.39 65.05 -14.29
N SER A 140 -1.17 63.77 -14.62
CA SER A 140 -0.01 63.37 -15.44
C SER A 140 0.36 61.90 -15.19
N MET A 141 0.41 61.14 -16.29
CA MET A 141 1.20 59.94 -16.56
C MET A 141 1.46 58.93 -15.43
N VAL A 142 0.80 57.76 -15.53
CA VAL A 142 1.30 56.49 -14.98
C VAL A 142 1.26 55.43 -16.09
N PRO A 143 2.38 54.77 -16.42
CA PRO A 143 2.38 53.74 -17.45
C PRO A 143 1.80 52.43 -16.91
N GLN A 144 0.85 51.87 -17.65
CA GLN A 144 0.34 50.51 -17.45
C GLN A 144 1.45 49.50 -17.76
N ARG A 145 2.05 48.91 -16.74
CA ARG A 145 2.81 47.66 -16.87
C ARG A 145 1.87 46.49 -16.61
N SER A 146 1.38 45.88 -17.69
CA SER A 146 0.83 44.52 -17.69
C SER A 146 1.97 43.54 -17.40
N GLY A 147 2.27 43.35 -16.11
CA GLY A 147 3.17 42.32 -15.62
C GLY A 147 2.36 41.08 -15.25
N SER A 148 2.38 40.07 -16.11
CA SER A 148 2.04 38.69 -15.74
C SER A 148 3.00 38.25 -14.63
N LEU A 149 2.54 38.30 -13.37
CA LEU A 149 3.26 37.77 -12.22
C LEU A 149 3.11 36.25 -12.20
N ILE A 150 3.79 35.58 -13.13
CA ILE A 150 4.21 34.20 -12.90
C ILE A 150 5.33 34.31 -11.87
N ASN A 151 4.97 34.08 -10.61
CA ASN A 151 5.87 34.15 -9.47
C ASN A 151 6.82 32.94 -9.52
N SER A 152 7.88 33.04 -10.32
CA SER A 152 8.89 32.00 -10.52
C SER A 152 10.09 32.15 -9.59
N ASN A 153 9.86 32.44 -8.31
CA ASN A 153 10.92 32.57 -7.28
C ASN A 153 10.59 31.74 -6.04
N LEU A 154 10.30 30.45 -6.24
CA LEU A 154 10.39 29.44 -5.19
C LEU A 154 11.52 28.46 -5.54
N THR A 155 12.73 29.00 -5.70
CA THR A 155 13.95 28.20 -5.81
C THR A 155 14.60 28.04 -4.45
N GLN A 156 14.70 26.78 -4.03
CA GLN A 156 15.82 26.22 -3.25
C GLN A 156 15.95 26.60 -1.76
N SER A 157 14.89 26.43 -0.98
CA SER A 157 15.12 25.74 0.30
C SER A 157 14.99 24.24 0.04
N GLY A 158 15.82 23.41 0.68
CA GLY A 158 15.77 21.94 0.60
C GLY A 158 14.49 21.32 1.17
N GLY A 159 13.35 22.01 1.07
CA GLY A 159 12.04 21.54 1.45
C GLY A 159 11.66 20.36 0.56
N ARG A 160 11.42 19.21 1.19
CA ARG A 160 10.86 18.04 0.54
C ARG A 160 9.59 18.48 -0.20
N ASN A 161 9.51 18.24 -1.51
CA ASN A 161 8.31 18.53 -2.27
C ASN A 161 7.14 17.76 -1.63
N PRO A 162 6.14 18.43 -1.02
CA PRO A 162 5.04 17.75 -0.34
C PRO A 162 4.19 16.91 -1.29
N ASN A 163 4.35 17.10 -2.60
CA ASN A 163 3.69 16.32 -3.65
C ASN A 163 4.42 15.00 -3.97
N ASN A 164 5.56 14.72 -3.32
CA ASN A 164 6.30 13.47 -3.52
C ASN A 164 5.78 12.33 -2.64
N ILE A 165 4.46 12.17 -2.58
CA ILE A 165 3.85 10.98 -1.98
C ILE A 165 4.07 9.82 -2.94
N ARG A 166 4.60 8.71 -2.42
CA ARG A 166 4.85 7.49 -3.20
C ARG A 166 4.07 6.33 -2.62
N VAL A 167 3.26 5.69 -3.46
CA VAL A 167 2.55 4.44 -3.13
C VAL A 167 3.43 3.27 -3.50
N VAL A 168 3.85 2.51 -2.49
CA VAL A 168 4.64 1.29 -2.65
C VAL A 168 3.75 0.06 -2.44
N TYR A 169 4.00 -1.03 -3.16
CA TYR A 169 3.27 -2.28 -2.95
C TYR A 169 3.87 -3.05 -1.77
N LEU A 170 3.06 -3.49 -0.80
CA LEU A 170 3.50 -4.31 0.33
C LEU A 170 3.12 -5.77 0.10
N CYS A 171 4.08 -6.70 0.17
CA CYS A 171 3.77 -8.13 0.02
C CYS A 171 4.73 -9.06 0.74
N GLY A 172 4.38 -10.35 0.80
CA GLY A 172 5.29 -11.40 1.23
C GLY A 172 6.30 -11.79 0.13
N ALA A 173 7.38 -12.46 0.53
CA ALA A 173 8.37 -13.01 -0.41
C ALA A 173 7.77 -14.01 -1.41
N ASP A 174 6.74 -14.77 -1.00
CA ASP A 174 6.04 -15.74 -1.85
C ASP A 174 5.35 -15.09 -3.05
N PHE A 175 4.88 -13.85 -2.90
CA PHE A 175 4.29 -13.09 -3.98
C PHE A 175 5.33 -12.77 -5.05
N VAL A 176 6.47 -12.21 -4.66
CA VAL A 176 7.57 -11.87 -5.59
C VAL A 176 8.11 -13.12 -6.27
N LEU A 177 8.26 -14.21 -5.53
CA LEU A 177 8.65 -15.49 -6.10
C LEU A 177 7.65 -16.01 -7.11
N ARG A 178 6.37 -15.67 -7.03
CA ARG A 178 5.35 -16.13 -7.99
C ARG A 178 5.24 -15.22 -9.21
N THR A 179 5.11 -13.92 -8.99
CA THR A 179 4.84 -12.93 -10.04
C THR A 179 6.11 -12.40 -10.70
N GLY A 180 7.27 -12.61 -10.08
CA GLY A 180 8.53 -12.00 -10.49
C GLY A 180 8.51 -10.48 -10.34
N ALA A 181 7.58 -9.90 -9.56
CA ALA A 181 7.52 -8.45 -9.33
C ALA A 181 7.43 -7.60 -10.62
N ARG A 182 6.84 -8.14 -11.69
CA ARG A 182 6.68 -7.45 -12.98
C ARG A 182 5.95 -6.12 -12.80
N LYS A 183 6.32 -5.09 -13.57
CA LYS A 183 5.53 -3.84 -13.69
C LYS A 183 5.36 -3.03 -12.39
N LEU A 184 6.25 -3.19 -11.40
CA LEU A 184 6.22 -2.34 -10.21
C LEU A 184 6.74 -0.94 -10.55
N VAL A 185 5.81 -0.01 -10.77
CA VAL A 185 6.14 1.37 -11.16
C VAL A 185 6.79 2.13 -10.01
N ASN A 186 6.25 1.95 -8.81
CA ASN A 186 6.61 2.75 -7.64
C ASN A 186 7.35 1.93 -6.57
N GLY A 187 7.89 0.77 -6.90
CA GLY A 187 8.63 -0.08 -5.97
C GLY A 187 7.75 -0.92 -5.03
N ILE A 188 8.43 -1.72 -4.21
CA ILE A 188 7.84 -2.80 -3.43
C ILE A 188 8.56 -2.98 -2.10
N VAL A 189 7.77 -3.17 -1.06
CA VAL A 189 8.23 -3.57 0.26
C VAL A 189 7.92 -5.05 0.43
N VAL A 190 8.97 -5.86 0.57
CA VAL A 190 8.87 -7.32 0.75
C VAL A 190 9.09 -7.65 2.20
N VAL A 191 8.06 -8.20 2.85
CA VAL A 191 8.15 -8.70 4.22
C VAL A 191 8.53 -10.17 4.17
N ASP A 192 9.66 -10.49 4.79
CA ASP A 192 10.07 -11.88 4.92
C ASP A 192 9.09 -12.62 5.82
N ARG A 193 8.82 -13.87 5.48
CA ARG A 193 8.16 -14.80 6.39
C ARG A 193 9.25 -15.70 6.94
N PRO A 194 9.18 -16.16 8.19
CA PRO A 194 9.95 -17.31 8.61
C PRO A 194 9.48 -18.49 7.76
N LEU A 195 10.05 -18.65 6.57
CA LEU A 195 9.90 -19.83 5.78
C LEU A 195 10.47 -20.92 6.67
N GLY A 196 9.57 -21.72 7.28
CA GLY A 196 9.99 -22.87 8.07
C GLY A 196 11.08 -23.62 7.31
N ALA A 197 12.02 -24.24 8.05
CA ALA A 197 13.02 -25.10 7.43
C ALA A 197 12.32 -25.95 6.37
N PRO A 198 12.87 -26.10 5.15
CA PRO A 198 12.23 -26.84 4.08
C PRO A 198 11.79 -28.20 4.63
N SER A 199 10.50 -28.34 4.92
CA SER A 199 9.99 -29.53 5.60
C SER A 199 10.11 -30.67 4.61
N SER A 200 10.72 -31.77 5.03
CA SER A 200 10.84 -33.01 4.27
C SER A 200 9.50 -33.63 3.86
N SER A 201 8.36 -33.11 4.36
CA SER A 201 7.03 -33.50 3.91
C SER A 201 6.70 -32.83 2.56
N SER A 202 6.75 -33.65 1.52
CA SER A 202 6.32 -33.46 0.12
C SER A 202 4.90 -32.89 -0.10
N ASN A 203 4.15 -32.55 0.96
CA ASN A 203 2.75 -32.13 0.90
C ASN A 203 2.49 -30.64 1.17
N ARG A 204 3.52 -29.82 1.44
CA ARG A 204 3.33 -28.40 1.12
C ARG A 204 3.26 -28.35 -0.40
N ARG A 205 2.14 -27.88 -0.96
CA ARG A 205 2.04 -27.38 -2.34
C ARG A 205 3.14 -26.34 -2.51
N SER A 206 4.36 -26.81 -2.75
CA SER A 206 5.46 -25.98 -3.13
C SER A 206 4.96 -25.37 -4.41
N ILE A 207 4.92 -24.05 -4.44
CA ILE A 207 4.88 -23.33 -5.70
C ILE A 207 6.29 -23.58 -6.27
N LEU A 208 6.51 -24.82 -6.73
CA LEU A 208 7.62 -25.21 -7.56
C LEU A 208 7.36 -24.45 -8.84
N LEU A 209 8.16 -23.41 -9.01
CA LEU A 209 8.29 -22.69 -10.25
C LEU A 209 8.83 -23.68 -11.27
N THR A 210 7.93 -24.39 -11.93
CA THR A 210 8.29 -25.13 -13.13
C THR A 210 8.57 -24.11 -14.22
N ASN A 211 9.70 -24.30 -14.90
CA ASN A 211 10.31 -23.38 -15.86
C ASN A 211 9.55 -23.28 -17.20
N THR A 212 8.25 -23.58 -17.20
CA THR A 212 7.40 -23.63 -18.40
C THR A 212 6.29 -22.61 -18.20
N GLY A 213 6.27 -21.56 -19.04
CA GLY A 213 5.37 -20.40 -18.96
C GLY A 213 3.89 -20.71 -19.23
N SER A 214 3.33 -21.74 -18.62
CA SER A 214 1.92 -22.11 -18.65
C SER A 214 1.46 -22.46 -17.24
N ILE A 215 0.42 -21.77 -16.77
CA ILE A 215 -0.22 -22.07 -15.48
C ILE A 215 -1.22 -23.19 -15.74
N SER A 216 -0.80 -24.44 -15.51
CA SER A 216 -1.74 -25.55 -15.30
C SER A 216 -1.85 -25.79 -13.81
N VAL A 217 -3.06 -25.63 -13.27
CA VAL A 217 -3.40 -26.05 -11.90
C VAL A 217 -3.72 -27.55 -11.99
N PRO A 218 -2.89 -28.46 -11.43
CA PRO A 218 -3.22 -29.87 -11.49
C PRO A 218 -4.40 -30.14 -10.54
N VAL A 219 -5.48 -30.68 -11.11
CA VAL A 219 -6.52 -31.39 -10.37
C VAL A 219 -5.89 -32.69 -9.86
N SER A 220 -5.96 -32.90 -8.55
CA SER A 220 -5.46 -34.11 -7.90
C SER A 220 -6.19 -35.34 -8.45
N ASN A 221 -5.43 -36.32 -8.92
CA ASN A 221 -5.76 -37.74 -8.79
C ASN A 221 -4.46 -38.48 -8.48
N GLN A 222 -4.55 -39.40 -7.51
CA GLN A 222 -3.45 -40.17 -6.95
C GLN A 222 -2.88 -41.19 -7.94
N SER A 223 -1.57 -41.43 -7.87
CA SER A 223 -1.01 -42.78 -7.65
C SER A 223 0.47 -42.64 -7.27
N GLU A 224 0.86 -43.26 -6.16
CA GLU A 224 2.25 -43.41 -5.74
C GLU A 224 2.93 -44.44 -6.64
N ASP A 225 4.14 -44.14 -7.15
CA ASP A 225 5.18 -45.17 -7.23
C ASP A 225 6.61 -44.64 -7.43
N SER A 226 7.50 -45.26 -6.64
CA SER A 226 8.93 -45.58 -6.82
C SER A 226 10.02 -44.53 -7.21
N THR A 227 10.92 -44.32 -6.24
CA THR A 227 12.40 -44.29 -6.35
C THR A 227 13.07 -43.58 -7.53
N SER A 228 13.61 -42.37 -7.29
CA SER A 228 14.77 -41.86 -8.03
C SER A 228 15.65 -40.96 -7.15
N SER A 229 16.96 -41.09 -7.31
CA SER A 229 18.01 -40.31 -6.67
C SER A 229 17.92 -38.84 -7.08
N THR A 230 17.49 -37.98 -6.16
CA THR A 230 17.35 -36.54 -6.41
C THR A 230 18.70 -35.84 -6.54
N PRO A 231 18.96 -35.08 -7.62
CA PRO A 231 20.07 -34.15 -7.66
C PRO A 231 19.88 -33.09 -6.58
N THR A 232 20.94 -32.81 -5.82
CA THR A 232 20.98 -31.74 -4.84
C THR A 232 20.63 -30.41 -5.52
N SER A 233 19.39 -29.94 -5.31
CA SER A 233 18.91 -28.72 -5.94
C SER A 233 19.84 -27.55 -5.57
N PRO A 234 20.32 -26.75 -6.55
CA PRO A 234 21.26 -25.64 -6.33
C PRO A 234 20.69 -24.47 -5.50
N THR A 235 19.54 -24.68 -4.83
CA THR A 235 18.83 -23.70 -4.01
C THR A 235 18.82 -24.07 -2.52
N ALA A 236 19.35 -25.22 -2.13
CA ALA A 236 19.48 -25.61 -0.73
C ALA A 236 20.39 -24.61 0.02
N GLY A 237 19.90 -24.09 1.16
CA GLY A 237 20.65 -23.15 2.02
C GLY A 237 20.44 -21.66 1.72
N LEU A 238 19.71 -21.30 0.65
CA LEU A 238 19.44 -19.89 0.37
C LEU A 238 18.33 -19.33 1.26
N THR A 239 18.57 -18.13 1.79
CA THR A 239 17.54 -17.30 2.42
C THR A 239 16.42 -16.95 1.43
N ALA A 240 15.24 -16.58 1.94
CA ALA A 240 14.13 -16.09 1.12
C ALA A 240 14.56 -14.93 0.22
N LYS A 241 15.32 -13.99 0.79
CA LYS A 241 15.92 -12.84 0.09
C LYS A 241 16.77 -13.29 -1.09
N GLN A 242 17.73 -14.18 -0.85
CA GLN A 242 18.61 -14.69 -1.91
C GLN A 242 17.83 -15.40 -3.02
N ARG A 243 16.79 -16.18 -2.67
CA ARG A 243 15.93 -16.82 -3.67
C ARG A 243 15.16 -15.80 -4.51
N VAL A 244 14.62 -14.75 -3.88
CA VAL A 244 13.93 -13.66 -4.58
C VAL A 244 14.89 -12.96 -5.54
N PHE A 245 16.03 -12.47 -5.07
CA PHE A 245 16.97 -11.74 -5.92
C PHE A 245 17.55 -12.61 -7.05
N ARG A 246 17.90 -13.87 -6.77
CA ARG A 246 18.33 -14.81 -7.81
C ARG A 246 17.24 -15.01 -8.87
N LYS A 247 15.98 -15.16 -8.45
CA LYS A 247 14.87 -15.30 -9.41
C LYS A 247 14.68 -14.05 -10.26
N LEU A 248 14.77 -12.87 -9.66
CA LEU A 248 14.66 -11.60 -10.39
C LEU A 248 15.80 -11.46 -11.40
N GLU A 249 17.03 -11.78 -10.99
CA GLU A 249 18.20 -11.76 -11.86
C GLU A 249 18.07 -12.75 -13.03
N GLN A 250 17.59 -13.97 -12.77
CA GLN A 250 17.29 -14.94 -13.82
C GLN A 250 16.18 -14.47 -14.78
N SER A 251 15.23 -13.67 -14.29
CA SER A 251 14.08 -13.23 -15.08
C SER A 251 14.33 -11.97 -15.90
N TYR A 252 15.20 -11.07 -15.43
CA TYR A 252 15.39 -9.73 -16.02
C TYR A 252 16.86 -9.33 -16.24
N GLY A 253 17.82 -10.16 -15.83
CA GLY A 253 19.23 -9.84 -15.86
C GLY A 253 19.72 -9.05 -14.65
N SER A 254 21.04 -9.01 -14.49
CA SER A 254 21.73 -8.32 -13.40
C SER A 254 21.60 -6.79 -13.48
N GLU A 255 21.64 -6.23 -14.68
CA GLU A 255 21.49 -4.78 -14.93
C GLU A 255 20.13 -4.24 -14.45
N TRP A 256 19.05 -4.97 -14.75
CA TRP A 256 17.71 -4.61 -14.27
C TRP A 256 17.63 -4.68 -12.75
N CYS A 257 18.23 -5.72 -12.14
CA CYS A 257 18.24 -5.89 -10.70
C CYS A 257 18.98 -4.76 -9.99
N GLU A 258 20.13 -4.36 -10.52
CA GLU A 258 20.93 -3.26 -9.95
C GLU A 258 20.18 -1.94 -10.09
N SER A 259 19.60 -1.67 -11.26
CA SER A 259 18.78 -0.47 -11.51
C SER A 259 17.52 -0.40 -10.63
N SER A 260 16.95 -1.57 -10.30
CA SER A 260 15.72 -1.68 -9.50
C SER A 260 15.98 -1.85 -8.01
N ARG A 261 17.23 -2.01 -7.59
CA ARG A 261 17.61 -2.35 -6.22
C ARG A 261 17.12 -1.32 -5.20
N ASN A 262 17.16 -0.05 -5.59
CA ASN A 262 16.70 1.08 -4.77
C ASN A 262 15.17 1.19 -4.68
N ASN A 263 14.43 0.37 -5.44
CA ASN A 263 12.98 0.30 -5.45
C ASN A 263 12.42 -0.97 -4.80
N ILE A 264 13.29 -1.83 -4.25
CA ILE A 264 12.91 -3.05 -3.55
C ILE A 264 13.42 -2.97 -2.11
N TRP A 265 12.51 -2.74 -1.17
CA TRP A 265 12.82 -2.72 0.26
C TRP A 265 12.54 -4.08 0.87
N TRP A 266 13.55 -4.68 1.50
CA TRP A 266 13.40 -5.96 2.18
C TRP A 266 13.28 -5.74 3.69
N LEU A 267 12.16 -6.15 4.27
CA LEU A 267 11.93 -6.14 5.71
C LEU A 267 12.11 -7.56 6.25
N PRO A 268 13.11 -7.81 7.11
CA PRO A 268 13.25 -9.10 7.75
C PRO A 268 12.02 -9.39 8.63
N ALA A 269 11.67 -10.66 8.76
CA ALA A 269 10.64 -11.08 9.71
C ALA A 269 11.04 -10.61 11.11
N ARG A 270 10.09 -10.04 11.87
CA ARG A 270 10.31 -9.78 13.29
C ARG A 270 10.58 -11.11 14.02
N SER A 271 11.36 -11.06 15.11
CA SER A 271 11.90 -12.26 15.77
C SER A 271 10.85 -13.35 16.01
N ARG A 272 11.28 -14.60 15.88
CA ARG A 272 10.49 -15.85 15.96
C ARG A 272 9.64 -16.04 17.22
N THR A 273 9.77 -15.18 18.22
CA THR A 273 9.22 -15.41 19.56
C THR A 273 7.71 -15.29 19.64
N GLU A 274 7.01 -14.65 18.68
CA GLU A 274 5.60 -14.28 18.94
C GLU A 274 4.56 -14.45 17.82
N SER A 275 4.89 -14.85 16.58
CA SER A 275 3.81 -15.16 15.62
C SER A 275 4.10 -16.37 14.76
N GLU A 276 3.30 -17.42 14.98
CA GLU A 276 3.13 -18.50 14.01
C GLU A 276 2.74 -17.92 12.64
N ASP A 277 3.11 -18.59 11.54
CA ASP A 277 2.64 -18.22 10.21
C ASP A 277 1.11 -18.43 10.12
N ILE A 278 0.37 -17.31 10.18
CA ILE A 278 -1.08 -17.29 10.06
C ILE A 278 -1.42 -17.06 8.58
N SER A 279 -1.93 -18.11 7.93
CA SER A 279 -2.39 -18.04 6.55
C SER A 279 -3.91 -18.16 6.46
N SER A 280 -4.52 -17.52 5.47
CA SER A 280 -5.97 -17.62 5.25
C SER A 280 -6.42 -19.07 5.00
N THR A 281 -5.56 -19.90 4.39
CA THR A 281 -5.83 -21.35 4.24
C THR A 281 -5.89 -22.06 5.58
N ARG A 282 -5.00 -21.73 6.52
CA ARG A 282 -5.04 -22.27 7.89
C ARG A 282 -6.31 -21.84 8.61
N ILE A 283 -6.68 -20.56 8.51
CA ILE A 283 -7.92 -20.04 9.10
C ILE A 283 -9.16 -20.77 8.55
N ARG A 284 -9.28 -20.92 7.23
CA ARG A 284 -10.39 -21.70 6.63
C ARG A 284 -10.40 -23.14 7.14
N GLY A 285 -9.25 -23.79 7.21
CA GLY A 285 -9.13 -25.14 7.75
C GLY A 285 -9.56 -25.27 9.22
N LEU A 286 -9.28 -24.26 10.06
CA LEU A 286 -9.77 -24.20 11.44
C LEU A 286 -11.29 -24.03 11.48
N LEU A 287 -11.84 -23.11 10.69
CA LEU A 287 -13.28 -22.86 10.61
C LEU A 287 -14.05 -24.11 10.13
N SER A 288 -13.57 -24.80 9.10
CA SER A 288 -14.18 -26.05 8.63
C SER A 288 -14.15 -27.16 9.68
N LYS A 289 -13.16 -27.16 10.59
CA LYS A 289 -13.05 -28.10 11.71
C LYS A 289 -13.74 -27.61 12.99
N ARG A 290 -14.45 -26.46 12.95
CA ARG A 290 -15.04 -25.79 14.13
C ARG A 290 -14.02 -25.54 15.25
N SER A 291 -12.75 -25.37 14.87
CA SER A 291 -11.67 -25.04 15.79
C SER A 291 -11.63 -23.54 16.04
N SER A 292 -11.15 -23.14 17.22
CA SER A 292 -11.04 -21.72 17.58
C SER A 292 -10.00 -20.99 16.72
N CYS A 293 -10.35 -19.80 16.24
CA CYS A 293 -9.43 -18.84 15.63
C CYS A 293 -9.06 -17.70 16.61
N GLN A 294 -9.37 -17.86 17.90
CA GLN A 294 -9.09 -16.85 18.93
C GLN A 294 -7.60 -16.58 19.03
N GLY A 295 -7.23 -15.30 19.13
CA GLY A 295 -5.83 -14.86 19.15
C GLY A 295 -5.13 -14.87 17.78
N LEU A 296 -5.74 -15.42 16.73
CA LEU A 296 -5.17 -15.40 15.37
C LEU A 296 -5.67 -14.23 14.52
N LEU A 297 -6.83 -13.67 14.88
CA LEU A 297 -7.52 -12.61 14.14
C LEU A 297 -8.07 -11.57 15.12
N HIS A 298 -8.41 -10.38 14.61
CA HIS A 298 -9.20 -9.43 15.38
C HIS A 298 -10.50 -10.08 15.88
N PRO A 299 -10.93 -9.87 17.14
CA PRO A 299 -12.10 -10.55 17.70
C PRO A 299 -13.37 -10.39 16.87
N ALA A 300 -13.64 -9.18 16.36
CA ALA A 300 -14.81 -8.92 15.52
C ALA A 300 -14.75 -9.67 14.17
N VAL A 301 -13.55 -9.85 13.61
CA VAL A 301 -13.34 -10.63 12.37
C VAL A 301 -13.58 -12.10 12.64
N ALA A 302 -13.04 -12.63 13.75
CA ALA A 302 -13.24 -14.02 14.14
C ALA A 302 -14.72 -14.34 14.37
N GLN A 303 -15.44 -13.48 15.10
CA GLN A 303 -16.88 -13.61 15.32
C GLN A 303 -17.65 -13.61 14.00
N ARG A 304 -17.37 -12.64 13.11
CA ARG A 304 -18.07 -12.53 11.83
C ARG A 304 -17.87 -13.76 10.94
N LEU A 305 -16.68 -14.34 10.94
CA LEU A 305 -16.38 -15.58 10.20
C LEU A 305 -17.13 -16.78 10.79
N LEU A 306 -17.23 -16.89 12.11
CA LEU A 306 -17.99 -17.94 12.80
C LEU A 306 -19.49 -17.83 12.48
N GLU A 307 -20.06 -16.62 12.52
CA GLU A 307 -21.47 -16.38 12.15
C GLU A 307 -21.74 -16.80 10.70
N LYS A 308 -20.87 -16.42 9.76
CA LYS A 308 -21.02 -16.83 8.36
C LYS A 308 -20.96 -18.36 8.23
N LYS A 309 -20.00 -19.01 8.89
CA LYS A 309 -19.87 -20.47 8.84
C LYS A 309 -21.10 -21.15 9.44
N ALA A 310 -21.66 -20.63 10.54
CA ALA A 310 -22.87 -21.15 11.14
C ALA A 310 -24.09 -21.04 10.20
N ARG A 311 -24.24 -19.92 9.46
CA ARG A 311 -25.29 -19.77 8.45
C ARG A 311 -25.12 -20.76 7.30
N GLN A 312 -23.90 -20.89 6.79
CA GLN A 312 -23.60 -21.83 5.71
C GLN A 312 -23.89 -23.29 6.13
N ASP A 313 -23.52 -23.68 7.36
CA ASP A 313 -23.82 -25.01 7.91
C ASP A 313 -25.33 -25.22 8.11
N ALA A 314 -26.10 -24.15 8.33
CA ALA A 314 -27.55 -24.18 8.42
C ALA A 314 -28.26 -24.13 7.04
N GLY A 315 -27.51 -24.01 5.94
CA GLY A 315 -28.08 -23.85 4.59
C GLY A 315 -28.76 -22.50 4.35
N LEU A 316 -28.36 -21.46 5.09
CA LEU A 316 -28.86 -20.09 5.01
C LEU A 316 -27.96 -19.16 4.19
#